data_AF-A0A2Z2HN11-F1
#
_entry.id   AF-A0A2Z2HN11-F1
#
_cell.length_a   1.000
_cell.length_b   1.000
_cell.length_c   1.000
_cell.angle_alpha   90.00
_cell.angle_beta   90.00
_cell.angle_gamma   90.00
#
_symmetry.space_group_name_H-M   'P 1'
#
loop_
_entity.id
_entity.type
_entity.pdbx_description
1 polymer ?
#
loop_
_entity_poly.entity_id
_entity_poly.type
_entity_poly.pdbx_seq_one_letter_code
_entity_poly.pdbx_strand_id
1 'polypeptide(L)'
;MVESNYDILGIVEGTTEKEIRDAFRRLALQFHSDRGGENEQFIKIKQAYDDLKIGKKYPDTDIEKIKNSRVYSDESEEDVRRKNQILGQELSKEMKTAEEWASALNRSNATASRLFGSKTLGEIELERKATGTLSIKGNFMAGSLTYDGPIIMQGSITSPSWTQEYKTNIRLTKGDFKFIEPLENKYKIENGAQIFVDNGNAVVGNIYGRKFRVEDKEGRVGVFQIQEHRTTISAPEGKIVAENVVNTVSLVADSIIVLNVEEDAVISAREILFYGSKLTYDCVIKLKQNGSIRFFETFSIQGLSGDAIIELENGKKIRLFDLKTKKIKDLADEFVPHKENYNKDATMVGNGFTITYDMLDNLSKKPTKKSTSNWKSKFKFSKN
;
A
#
# COMPACT_ATOMS: atom_id res chain seq x y z
N MET A 1 -37.53 -23.62 -16.83
CA MET A 1 -36.79 -24.09 -18.02
C MET A 1 -35.48 -23.32 -18.06
N VAL A 2 -34.37 -24.00 -18.36
CA VAL A 2 -33.04 -23.36 -18.43
C VAL A 2 -32.94 -22.58 -19.74
N GLU A 3 -32.58 -21.30 -19.64
CA GLU A 3 -32.38 -20.41 -20.80
C GLU A 3 -31.17 -20.90 -21.62
N SER A 4 -31.33 -21.05 -22.94
CA SER A 4 -30.24 -21.48 -23.82
C SER A 4 -29.31 -20.32 -24.19
N ASN A 5 -28.13 -20.61 -24.73
CA ASN A 5 -27.20 -19.58 -25.20
C ASN A 5 -27.79 -18.75 -26.34
N TYR A 6 -28.67 -19.35 -27.15
CA TYR A 6 -29.43 -18.66 -28.19
C TYR A 6 -30.46 -17.69 -27.59
N ASP A 7 -31.16 -18.11 -26.53
CA ASP A 7 -32.11 -17.26 -25.80
C ASP A 7 -31.40 -16.07 -25.12
N ILE A 8 -30.21 -16.31 -24.53
CA ILE A 8 -29.38 -15.26 -23.89
C ILE A 8 -28.93 -14.20 -24.90
N LEU A 9 -28.61 -14.60 -26.15
CA LEU A 9 -28.27 -13.67 -27.22
C LEU A 9 -29.51 -13.13 -27.97
N GLY A 10 -30.71 -13.61 -27.64
CA GLY A 10 -31.98 -13.20 -28.25
C GLY A 10 -32.08 -13.59 -29.74
N ILE A 11 -31.56 -14.76 -30.10
CA ILE A 11 -31.51 -15.28 -31.48
C ILE A 11 -32.09 -16.70 -31.55
N VAL A 12 -32.46 -17.15 -32.75
CA VAL A 12 -33.05 -18.48 -32.97
C VAL A 12 -31.95 -19.54 -33.11
N GLU A 13 -32.20 -20.75 -32.64
CA GLU A 13 -31.32 -21.90 -32.84
C GLU A 13 -31.13 -22.22 -34.33
N GLY A 14 -29.88 -22.46 -34.75
CA GLY A 14 -29.54 -22.70 -36.16
C GLY A 14 -29.26 -21.43 -36.97
N THR A 15 -29.18 -20.26 -36.32
CA THR A 15 -28.68 -19.01 -36.92
C THR A 15 -27.20 -19.10 -37.30
N THR A 16 -26.81 -18.29 -38.29
CA THR A 16 -25.45 -18.32 -38.84
C THR A 16 -24.42 -17.72 -37.87
N GLU A 17 -23.14 -18.10 -37.97
CA GLU A 17 -22.06 -17.51 -37.16
C GLU A 17 -21.98 -15.99 -37.26
N LYS A 18 -22.38 -15.44 -38.41
CA LYS A 18 -22.46 -14.01 -38.65
C LYS A 18 -23.53 -13.36 -37.77
N GLU A 19 -24.71 -13.95 -37.70
CA GLU A 19 -25.83 -13.47 -36.87
C GLU A 19 -25.53 -13.59 -35.37
N ILE A 20 -24.86 -14.68 -34.95
CA ILE A 20 -24.39 -14.85 -33.57
C ILE A 20 -23.42 -13.72 -33.18
N ARG A 21 -22.49 -13.36 -34.08
CA ARG A 21 -21.51 -12.28 -33.88
C ARG A 21 -22.16 -10.90 -33.86
N ASP A 22 -23.13 -10.65 -34.74
CA ASP A 22 -23.81 -9.37 -34.82
C ASP A 22 -24.74 -9.16 -33.60
N ALA A 23 -25.38 -10.22 -33.11
CA ALA A 23 -26.15 -10.21 -31.86
C ALA A 23 -25.26 -9.92 -30.64
N PHE A 24 -24.11 -10.58 -30.53
CA PHE A 24 -23.13 -10.30 -29.48
C PHE A 24 -22.66 -8.84 -29.50
N ARG A 25 -22.30 -8.30 -30.68
CA ARG A 25 -21.85 -6.90 -30.80
C ARG A 25 -22.92 -5.91 -30.36
N ARG A 26 -24.18 -6.14 -30.75
CA ARG A 26 -25.31 -5.30 -30.35
C ARG A 26 -25.50 -5.30 -28.83
N LEU A 27 -25.48 -6.47 -28.20
CA LEU A 27 -25.65 -6.62 -26.76
C LEU A 27 -24.43 -6.13 -25.96
N ALA A 28 -23.22 -6.38 -26.45
CA ALA A 28 -21.98 -5.88 -25.84
C ALA A 28 -21.92 -4.34 -25.80
N LEU A 29 -22.42 -3.66 -26.85
CA LEU A 29 -22.52 -2.20 -26.89
C LEU A 29 -23.61 -1.63 -25.96
N GLN A 30 -24.63 -2.42 -25.66
CA GLN A 30 -25.75 -2.04 -24.80
C GLN A 30 -25.41 -2.22 -23.31
N PHE A 31 -24.64 -3.26 -22.96
CA PHE A 31 -24.32 -3.61 -21.57
C PHE A 31 -22.85 -3.33 -21.17
N HIS A 32 -22.11 -2.56 -21.96
CA HIS A 32 -20.73 -2.16 -21.63
C HIS A 32 -20.71 -1.26 -20.38
N SER A 33 -19.75 -1.49 -19.47
CA SER A 33 -19.59 -0.74 -18.21
C SER A 33 -19.43 0.76 -18.44
N ASP A 34 -18.74 1.16 -19.51
CA ASP A 34 -18.52 2.58 -19.88
C ASP A 34 -19.82 3.32 -20.28
N ARG A 35 -20.94 2.61 -20.43
CA ARG A 35 -22.26 3.19 -20.73
C ARG A 35 -23.30 2.91 -19.62
N GLY A 36 -22.86 2.44 -18.46
CA GLY A 36 -23.73 2.19 -17.30
C GLY A 36 -24.48 0.85 -17.31
N GLY A 37 -23.99 -0.14 -18.08
CA GLY A 37 -24.57 -1.49 -18.09
C GLY A 37 -24.20 -2.35 -16.88
N GLU A 38 -25.07 -3.30 -16.53
CA GLU A 38 -24.82 -4.27 -15.45
C GLU A 38 -23.75 -5.30 -15.84
N ASN A 39 -22.67 -5.34 -15.06
CA ASN A 39 -21.49 -6.20 -15.31
C ASN A 39 -21.85 -7.70 -15.39
N GLU A 40 -22.82 -8.15 -14.59
CA GLU A 40 -23.25 -9.56 -14.57
C GLU A 40 -23.91 -9.98 -15.90
N GLN A 41 -24.69 -9.07 -16.51
CA GLN A 41 -25.40 -9.34 -17.75
C GLN A 41 -24.42 -9.40 -18.93
N PHE A 42 -23.40 -8.52 -18.93
CA PHE A 42 -22.32 -8.56 -19.91
C PHE A 42 -21.50 -9.84 -19.84
N ILE A 43 -21.18 -10.32 -18.63
CA ILE A 43 -20.48 -11.60 -18.44
C ILE A 43 -21.32 -12.76 -19.01
N LYS A 44 -22.63 -12.77 -18.75
CA LYS A 44 -23.56 -13.79 -19.27
C LYS A 44 -23.64 -13.79 -20.80
N ILE A 45 -23.71 -12.60 -21.42
CA ILE A 45 -23.74 -12.41 -22.87
C ILE A 45 -22.44 -12.89 -23.53
N LYS A 46 -21.30 -12.56 -22.91
CA LYS A 46 -19.99 -12.99 -23.40
C LYS A 46 -19.83 -14.50 -23.35
N GLN A 47 -20.23 -15.12 -22.23
CA GLN A 47 -20.17 -16.58 -22.09
C GLN A 47 -21.04 -17.28 -23.14
N ALA A 48 -22.28 -16.80 -23.36
CA ALA A 48 -23.17 -17.38 -24.36
C ALA A 48 -22.60 -17.29 -25.79
N TYR A 49 -21.93 -16.18 -26.13
CA TYR A 49 -21.25 -16.02 -27.42
C TYR A 49 -20.07 -16.98 -27.60
N ASP A 50 -19.21 -17.10 -26.58
CA ASP A 50 -18.05 -17.98 -26.61
C ASP A 50 -18.47 -19.47 -26.67
N ASP A 51 -19.52 -19.84 -25.94
CA ASP A 51 -20.10 -21.18 -25.97
C ASP A 51 -20.69 -21.52 -27.35
N LEU A 52 -21.43 -20.60 -27.98
CA LEU A 52 -21.99 -20.84 -29.32
C LEU A 52 -20.92 -20.97 -30.40
N LYS A 53 -19.77 -20.29 -30.24
CA LYS A 53 -18.63 -20.42 -31.16
C LYS A 53 -18.04 -21.83 -31.19
N ILE A 54 -18.19 -22.58 -30.09
CA ILE A 54 -17.78 -24.00 -30.00
C ILE A 54 -18.96 -24.97 -30.16
N GLY A 55 -20.13 -24.48 -30.59
CA GLY A 55 -21.32 -25.29 -30.83
C GLY A 55 -22.10 -25.68 -29.56
N LYS A 56 -21.84 -25.04 -28.41
CA LYS A 56 -22.49 -25.35 -27.13
C LYS A 56 -23.83 -24.60 -26.99
N LYS A 57 -24.92 -25.36 -26.98
CA LYS A 57 -26.31 -24.85 -26.99
C LYS A 57 -26.78 -24.24 -25.65
N TYR A 58 -26.35 -24.77 -24.52
CA TYR A 58 -26.76 -24.32 -23.19
C TYR A 58 -25.56 -23.83 -22.41
N PRO A 59 -25.72 -22.81 -21.53
CA PRO A 59 -24.67 -22.41 -20.61
C PRO A 59 -24.18 -23.59 -19.78
N ASP A 60 -22.96 -23.48 -19.23
CA ASP A 60 -22.46 -24.43 -18.24
C ASP A 60 -23.54 -24.71 -17.16
N THR A 61 -23.87 -25.99 -16.96
CA THR A 61 -24.66 -26.43 -15.79
C THR A 61 -23.91 -26.12 -14.50
N ASP A 62 -24.55 -26.10 -13.33
CA ASP A 62 -23.81 -25.83 -12.08
C ASP A 62 -22.65 -26.82 -11.87
N ILE A 63 -22.78 -28.07 -12.33
CA ILE A 63 -21.72 -29.09 -12.32
C ILE A 63 -20.60 -28.76 -13.32
N GLU A 64 -20.92 -28.27 -14.52
CA GLU A 64 -19.92 -27.84 -15.51
C GLU A 64 -19.25 -26.52 -15.12
N LYS A 65 -19.99 -25.59 -14.49
CA LYS A 65 -19.44 -24.39 -13.88
C LYS A 65 -18.46 -24.78 -12.79
N ILE A 66 -18.75 -25.80 -11.96
CA ILE A 66 -17.80 -26.32 -10.97
C ILE A 66 -16.58 -27.00 -11.61
N LYS A 67 -16.73 -27.59 -12.81
CA LYS A 67 -15.64 -28.25 -13.54
C LYS A 67 -14.76 -27.28 -14.36
N ASN A 68 -15.35 -26.21 -14.90
CA ASN A 68 -14.71 -25.20 -15.74
C ASN A 68 -14.25 -23.98 -14.94
N SER A 69 -15.00 -23.57 -13.91
CA SER A 69 -14.44 -22.76 -12.83
C SER A 69 -13.46 -23.68 -12.11
N ARG A 70 -12.19 -23.31 -12.11
CA ARG A 70 -11.12 -24.06 -11.45
C ARG A 70 -11.27 -23.93 -9.92
N VAL A 71 -12.37 -24.43 -9.37
CA VAL A 71 -12.45 -24.77 -7.95
C VAL A 71 -11.95 -26.20 -7.84
N TYR A 72 -10.63 -26.29 -7.78
CA TYR A 72 -9.90 -27.52 -7.53
C TYR A 72 -10.23 -28.03 -6.13
N SER A 73 -11.20 -28.94 -6.01
CA SER A 73 -11.49 -29.59 -4.72
C SER A 73 -10.54 -30.75 -4.42
N ASP A 74 -9.78 -31.24 -5.42
CA ASP A 74 -8.99 -32.47 -5.32
C ASP A 74 -7.50 -32.28 -5.69
N GLU A 75 -6.98 -31.05 -5.74
CA GLU A 75 -5.53 -30.84 -5.89
C GLU A 75 -4.87 -30.86 -4.51
N SER A 76 -3.86 -31.72 -4.34
CA SER A 76 -3.06 -31.70 -3.12
C SER A 76 -2.40 -30.33 -2.96
N GLU A 77 -2.13 -29.90 -1.71
CA GLU A 77 -1.36 -28.67 -1.47
C GLU A 77 -0.04 -28.64 -2.26
N GLU A 78 0.53 -29.82 -2.52
CA GLU A 78 1.78 -29.99 -3.28
C GLU A 78 1.60 -29.65 -4.77
N ASP A 79 0.46 -29.96 -5.37
CA ASP A 79 0.16 -29.63 -6.77
C ASP A 79 -0.03 -28.13 -6.98
N VAL A 80 -0.77 -27.50 -6.06
CA VAL A 80 -0.95 -26.05 -6.05
C VAL A 80 0.39 -25.34 -5.85
N ARG A 81 1.23 -25.81 -4.92
CA ARG A 81 2.59 -25.27 -4.70
C ARG A 81 3.47 -25.41 -5.93
N ARG A 82 3.47 -26.57 -6.60
CA ARG A 82 4.26 -26.81 -7.83
C ARG A 82 3.86 -25.86 -8.95
N LYS A 83 2.56 -25.70 -9.23
CA LYS A 83 2.07 -24.76 -10.26
C LYS A 83 2.44 -23.33 -9.96
N ASN A 84 2.26 -22.92 -8.71
CA ASN A 84 2.60 -21.58 -8.24
C ASN A 84 4.11 -21.30 -8.35
N GLN A 85 4.95 -22.31 -8.14
CA GLN A 85 6.40 -22.20 -8.32
C GLN A 85 6.80 -22.03 -9.79
N ILE A 86 6.19 -22.80 -10.69
CA ILE A 86 6.40 -22.67 -12.15
C ILE A 86 5.99 -21.27 -12.62
N LEU A 87 4.81 -20.80 -12.18
CA LEU A 87 4.31 -19.47 -12.49
C LEU A 87 5.29 -18.37 -12.04
N GLY A 88 5.76 -18.45 -10.80
CA GLY A 88 6.73 -17.50 -10.24
C GLY A 88 8.03 -17.48 -11.04
N GLN A 89 8.51 -18.66 -11.47
CA GLN A 89 9.71 -18.79 -12.29
C GLN A 89 9.56 -18.16 -13.68
N GLU A 90 8.43 -18.41 -14.37
CA GLU A 90 8.15 -17.85 -15.69
C GLU A 90 8.07 -16.32 -15.63
N LEU A 91 7.28 -15.79 -14.70
CA LEU A 91 7.15 -14.35 -14.50
C LEU A 91 8.49 -13.69 -14.12
N SER A 92 9.26 -14.31 -13.21
CA SER A 92 10.56 -13.79 -12.80
C SER A 92 11.56 -13.72 -13.97
N LYS A 93 11.59 -14.75 -14.82
CA LYS A 93 12.43 -14.76 -16.03
C LYS A 93 12.03 -13.66 -17.01
N GLU A 94 10.74 -13.44 -17.14
CA GLU A 94 10.20 -12.37 -17.96
C GLU A 94 10.54 -10.99 -17.41
N MET A 95 10.41 -10.77 -16.10
CA MET A 95 10.80 -9.52 -15.45
C MET A 95 12.30 -9.24 -15.57
N LYS A 96 13.14 -10.28 -15.52
CA LYS A 96 14.57 -10.14 -15.81
C LYS A 96 14.82 -9.68 -17.25
N THR A 97 14.08 -10.23 -18.21
CA THR A 97 14.17 -9.80 -19.62
C THR A 97 13.73 -8.33 -19.78
N ALA A 98 12.69 -7.93 -19.04
CA ALA A 98 12.21 -6.55 -18.99
C ALA A 98 13.26 -5.59 -18.38
N GLU A 99 13.93 -5.99 -17.29
CA GLU A 99 15.02 -5.25 -16.66
C GLU A 99 16.20 -5.05 -17.62
N GLU A 100 16.66 -6.12 -18.28
CA GLU A 100 17.78 -6.06 -19.23
C GLU A 100 17.45 -5.14 -20.41
N TRP A 101 16.23 -5.23 -20.94
CA TRP A 101 15.73 -4.36 -22.01
C TRP A 101 15.68 -2.90 -21.58
N ALA A 102 15.09 -2.59 -20.42
CA ALA A 102 14.99 -1.22 -19.91
C ALA A 102 16.37 -0.63 -19.63
N SER A 103 17.27 -1.44 -19.05
CA SER A 103 18.66 -1.06 -18.79
C SER A 103 19.45 -0.78 -20.06
N ALA A 104 19.26 -1.56 -21.12
CA ALA A 104 19.91 -1.34 -22.41
C ALA A 104 19.46 -0.02 -23.05
N LEU A 105 18.15 0.28 -23.02
CA LEU A 105 17.62 1.57 -23.47
C LEU A 105 18.15 2.73 -22.64
N ASN A 106 18.26 2.55 -21.32
CA ASN A 106 18.76 3.60 -20.45
C ASN A 106 20.24 3.91 -20.72
N ARG A 107 21.08 2.87 -20.93
CA ARG A 107 22.51 3.04 -21.28
C ARG A 107 22.72 3.68 -22.65
N SER A 108 21.87 3.37 -23.62
CA SER A 108 21.95 3.91 -24.98
C SER A 108 21.20 5.25 -25.14
N ASN A 109 20.57 5.74 -24.07
CA ASN A 109 19.66 6.89 -24.09
C ASN A 109 18.58 6.80 -25.19
N ALA A 110 18.13 5.58 -25.48
CA ALA A 110 17.14 5.30 -26.51
C ALA A 110 15.72 5.28 -25.90
N THR A 111 14.72 5.58 -26.74
CA THR A 111 13.32 5.51 -26.39
C THR A 111 12.65 4.35 -27.10
N ALA A 112 11.93 3.52 -26.35
CA ALA A 112 11.09 2.47 -26.92
C ALA A 112 10.03 2.05 -25.91
N SER A 113 8.97 1.42 -26.41
CA SER A 113 8.00 0.67 -25.60
C SER A 113 8.01 -0.80 -26.01
N ARG A 114 7.70 -1.67 -25.05
CA ARG A 114 7.58 -3.11 -25.28
C ARG A 114 6.58 -3.71 -24.30
N LEU A 115 5.75 -4.60 -24.82
CA LEU A 115 4.88 -5.44 -24.01
C LEU A 115 5.65 -6.68 -23.55
N PHE A 116 5.55 -6.98 -22.28
CA PHE A 116 5.99 -8.20 -21.63
C PHE A 116 4.77 -8.89 -21.03
N GLY A 117 4.89 -10.17 -20.73
CA GLY A 117 3.82 -10.98 -20.20
C GLY A 117 3.13 -11.81 -21.27
N SER A 118 2.05 -12.45 -20.83
CA SER A 118 1.14 -13.15 -21.72
C SER A 118 -0.29 -12.93 -21.27
N LYS A 119 -1.25 -13.15 -22.18
CA LYS A 119 -2.68 -13.08 -21.87
C LYS A 119 -3.10 -13.98 -20.71
N THR A 120 -2.35 -15.05 -20.45
CA THR A 120 -2.65 -16.00 -19.37
C THR A 120 -1.98 -15.64 -18.04
N LEU A 121 -0.84 -14.95 -18.07
CA LEU A 121 -0.06 -14.62 -16.87
C LEU A 121 -0.17 -13.14 -16.43
N GLY A 122 -0.78 -12.31 -17.28
CA GLY A 122 -0.83 -10.86 -17.14
C GLY A 122 0.15 -10.20 -18.10
N GLU A 123 -0.28 -9.10 -18.71
CA GLU A 123 0.54 -8.30 -19.62
C GLU A 123 0.98 -7.00 -18.92
N ILE A 124 2.22 -6.60 -19.15
CA ILE A 124 2.81 -5.37 -18.62
C ILE A 124 3.55 -4.63 -19.74
N GLU A 125 3.19 -3.37 -19.95
CA GLU A 125 3.83 -2.49 -20.92
C GLU A 125 4.90 -1.67 -20.22
N LEU A 126 6.14 -1.75 -20.70
CA LEU A 126 7.21 -0.85 -20.29
C LEU A 126 7.52 0.13 -21.43
N GLU A 127 7.70 1.40 -21.08
CA GLU A 127 8.09 2.47 -22.00
C GLU A 127 9.22 3.29 -21.38
N ARG A 128 10.40 3.31 -22.02
CA ARG A 128 11.47 4.25 -21.68
C ARG A 128 11.22 5.55 -22.43
N LYS A 129 10.79 6.59 -21.71
CA LYS A 129 10.50 7.93 -22.27
C LYS A 129 11.77 8.70 -22.60
N ALA A 130 11.68 9.72 -23.46
CA ALA A 130 12.83 10.58 -23.81
C ALA A 130 13.51 11.22 -22.59
N THR A 131 12.75 11.46 -21.52
CA THR A 131 13.20 12.03 -20.25
C THR A 131 14.07 11.10 -19.40
N GLY A 132 14.23 9.82 -19.76
CA GLY A 132 14.86 8.82 -18.89
C GLY A 132 13.89 8.09 -17.96
N THR A 133 12.64 8.54 -17.87
CA THR A 133 11.61 7.89 -17.04
C THR A 133 11.19 6.56 -17.65
N LEU A 134 11.17 5.51 -16.83
CA LEU A 134 10.53 4.23 -17.18
C LEU A 134 9.07 4.28 -16.75
N SER A 135 8.16 4.23 -17.72
CA SER A 135 6.73 4.06 -17.48
C SER A 135 6.39 2.58 -17.51
N ILE A 136 5.67 2.12 -16.51
CA ILE A 136 5.22 0.74 -16.38
C ILE A 136 3.70 0.76 -16.26
N LYS A 137 3.01 0.03 -17.14
CA LYS A 137 1.55 -0.11 -17.13
C LYS A 137 1.15 -1.57 -17.05
N GLY A 138 0.21 -1.89 -16.17
CA GLY A 138 -0.17 -3.26 -15.86
C GLY A 138 0.24 -3.65 -14.45
N ASN A 139 -0.23 -4.80 -13.97
CA ASN A 139 0.10 -5.26 -12.61
C ASN A 139 1.49 -5.90 -12.59
N PHE A 140 2.35 -5.49 -11.65
CA PHE A 140 3.68 -6.05 -11.48
C PHE A 140 3.67 -7.16 -10.43
N MET A 141 4.18 -8.33 -10.79
CA MET A 141 4.26 -9.47 -9.90
C MET A 141 5.44 -10.37 -10.28
N ALA A 142 6.08 -10.91 -9.24
CA ALA A 142 7.15 -11.91 -9.28
C ALA A 142 8.44 -11.46 -9.99
N GLY A 143 9.55 -11.45 -9.26
CA GLY A 143 10.88 -11.11 -9.79
C GLY A 143 11.38 -9.72 -9.41
N SER A 144 12.57 -9.40 -9.88
CA SER A 144 13.27 -8.15 -9.56
C SER A 144 13.34 -7.22 -10.77
N LEU A 145 13.27 -5.92 -10.52
CA LEU A 145 13.50 -4.87 -11.51
C LEU A 145 14.40 -3.79 -10.89
N THR A 146 15.63 -3.67 -11.40
CA THR A 146 16.56 -2.60 -11.06
C THR A 146 16.66 -1.59 -12.20
N TYR A 147 16.49 -0.30 -11.90
CA TYR A 147 16.53 0.75 -12.91
C TYR A 147 17.28 2.01 -12.43
N ASP A 148 18.07 2.60 -13.33
CA ASP A 148 18.85 3.81 -13.06
C ASP A 148 18.15 5.08 -13.57
N GLY A 149 17.01 5.40 -12.94
CA GLY A 149 16.22 6.57 -13.26
C GLY A 149 14.82 6.54 -12.65
N PRO A 150 14.01 7.59 -12.88
CA PRO A 150 12.66 7.66 -12.35
C PRO A 150 11.77 6.56 -12.92
N ILE A 151 10.87 6.01 -12.10
CA ILE A 151 9.82 5.09 -12.54
C ILE A 151 8.46 5.69 -12.25
N ILE A 152 7.56 5.63 -13.24
CA ILE A 152 6.14 5.89 -13.07
C ILE A 152 5.34 4.61 -13.32
N MET A 153 4.39 4.31 -12.44
CA MET A 153 3.64 3.06 -12.44
C MET A 153 2.14 3.32 -12.53
N GLN A 154 1.47 2.57 -13.41
CA GLN A 154 0.02 2.48 -13.58
C GLN A 154 -0.40 1.02 -13.42
N GLY A 155 -0.71 0.63 -12.19
CA GLY A 155 -1.07 -0.74 -11.85
C GLY A 155 -0.66 -1.09 -10.43
N SER A 156 -1.17 -2.22 -9.95
CA SER A 156 -0.84 -2.71 -8.61
C SER A 156 0.44 -3.53 -8.62
N ILE A 157 1.10 -3.60 -7.48
CA ILE A 157 2.32 -4.38 -7.24
C ILE A 157 2.01 -5.42 -6.17
N THR A 158 2.32 -6.68 -6.45
CA THR A 158 2.05 -7.76 -5.50
C THR A 158 3.17 -8.78 -5.53
N SER A 159 3.62 -9.21 -4.36
CA SER A 159 4.57 -10.31 -4.27
C SER A 159 3.86 -11.66 -4.17
N PRO A 160 4.34 -12.71 -4.87
CA PRO A 160 3.88 -14.08 -4.67
C PRO A 160 3.98 -14.48 -3.19
N SER A 161 2.88 -14.98 -2.62
CA SER A 161 2.86 -15.41 -1.21
C SER A 161 3.41 -16.83 -0.99
N TRP A 162 3.68 -17.57 -2.06
CA TRP A 162 4.02 -18.99 -2.03
C TRP A 162 5.51 -19.29 -2.29
N THR A 163 6.28 -18.32 -2.78
CA THR A 163 7.71 -18.50 -3.14
C THR A 163 8.54 -17.29 -2.74
N GLN A 164 9.50 -17.51 -1.84
CA GLN A 164 10.43 -16.46 -1.40
C GLN A 164 11.45 -16.11 -2.48
N GLU A 165 11.81 -17.09 -3.33
CA GLU A 165 12.77 -16.95 -4.43
C GLU A 165 12.31 -15.93 -5.49
N TYR A 166 10.99 -15.81 -5.71
CA TYR A 166 10.41 -14.94 -6.73
C TYR A 166 9.72 -13.72 -6.13
N LYS A 167 10.18 -13.29 -4.96
CA LYS A 167 9.70 -12.06 -4.33
C LYS A 167 9.77 -10.88 -5.29
N THR A 168 8.73 -10.05 -5.23
CA THR A 168 8.68 -8.83 -6.02
C THR A 168 9.58 -7.78 -5.39
N ASN A 169 10.63 -7.39 -6.12
CA ASN A 169 11.60 -6.40 -5.66
C ASN A 169 11.86 -5.36 -6.76
N ILE A 170 11.52 -4.11 -6.50
CA ILE A 170 11.80 -3.00 -7.43
C ILE A 170 12.84 -2.09 -6.79
N ARG A 171 13.97 -1.88 -7.46
CA ARG A 171 15.05 -1.00 -6.99
C ARG A 171 15.34 0.10 -7.99
N LEU A 172 15.37 1.33 -7.50
CA LEU A 172 15.79 2.50 -8.25
C LEU A 172 17.10 2.97 -7.65
N THR A 173 18.17 3.08 -8.45
CA THR A 173 19.44 3.64 -7.97
C THR A 173 19.39 5.16 -7.87
N LYS A 174 18.56 5.81 -8.69
CA LYS A 174 18.27 7.25 -8.64
C LYS A 174 16.91 7.59 -9.22
N GLY A 175 16.37 8.74 -8.83
CA GLY A 175 15.10 9.25 -9.33
C GLY A 175 13.90 8.78 -8.51
N ASP A 176 12.76 9.41 -8.75
CA ASP A 176 11.55 9.13 -7.97
C ASP A 176 10.81 7.88 -8.47
N PHE A 177 10.23 7.14 -7.55
CA PHE A 177 9.21 6.12 -7.82
C PHE A 177 7.82 6.70 -7.58
N LYS A 178 6.96 6.73 -8.59
CA LYS A 178 5.62 7.35 -8.47
C LYS A 178 4.52 6.49 -9.06
N PHE A 179 3.43 6.33 -8.33
CA PHE A 179 2.16 5.93 -8.93
C PHE A 179 1.55 7.13 -9.65
N ILE A 180 0.88 6.88 -10.78
CA ILE A 180 0.05 7.90 -11.43
C ILE A 180 -1.29 7.94 -10.70
N GLU A 181 -1.63 9.12 -10.18
CA GLU A 181 -2.89 9.41 -9.48
C GLU A 181 -3.27 8.32 -8.46
N PRO A 182 -2.38 8.02 -7.47
CA PRO A 182 -2.55 6.89 -6.57
C PRO A 182 -3.87 6.89 -5.78
N LEU A 183 -4.39 8.08 -5.46
CA LEU A 183 -5.61 8.27 -4.68
C LEU A 183 -6.88 7.95 -5.50
N GLU A 184 -6.88 8.27 -6.80
CA GLU A 184 -8.03 8.06 -7.68
C GLU A 184 -8.09 6.61 -8.15
N ASN A 185 -6.95 6.07 -8.56
CA ASN A 185 -6.86 4.73 -9.14
C ASN A 185 -6.86 3.60 -8.11
N LYS A 186 -6.66 3.92 -6.81
CA LYS A 186 -6.62 2.97 -5.70
C LYS A 186 -5.62 1.82 -5.91
N TYR A 187 -4.55 2.07 -6.66
CA TYR A 187 -3.48 1.10 -6.84
C TYR A 187 -2.85 0.75 -5.49
N LYS A 188 -2.41 -0.51 -5.38
CA LYS A 188 -1.89 -1.07 -4.14
C LYS A 188 -0.53 -1.72 -4.32
N ILE A 189 0.26 -1.70 -3.25
CA ILE A 189 1.51 -2.46 -3.10
C ILE A 189 1.29 -3.46 -1.97
N GLU A 190 1.37 -4.75 -2.24
CA GLU A 190 0.96 -5.76 -1.25
C GLU A 190 1.78 -7.07 -1.24
N ASN A 191 1.46 -7.91 -0.25
CA ASN A 191 1.88 -9.31 -0.13
C ASN A 191 3.39 -9.55 0.06
N GLY A 192 4.09 -8.57 0.61
CA GLY A 192 5.53 -8.66 0.86
C GLY A 192 6.38 -8.13 -0.29
N ALA A 193 5.79 -7.35 -1.20
CA ALA A 193 6.54 -6.61 -2.21
C ALA A 193 7.54 -5.64 -1.56
N GLN A 194 8.68 -5.46 -2.22
CA GLN A 194 9.76 -4.61 -1.75
C GLN A 194 10.06 -3.54 -2.79
N ILE A 195 10.14 -2.28 -2.35
CA ILE A 195 10.52 -1.15 -3.18
C ILE A 195 11.66 -0.40 -2.50
N PHE A 196 12.78 -0.25 -3.20
CA PHE A 196 13.95 0.48 -2.74
C PHE A 196 14.24 1.65 -3.68
N VAL A 197 14.25 2.86 -3.14
CA VAL A 197 14.59 4.09 -3.85
C VAL A 197 15.86 4.63 -3.22
N ASP A 198 17.02 4.28 -3.77
CA ASP A 198 18.31 4.57 -3.14
C ASP A 198 18.55 6.08 -3.04
N ASN A 199 18.27 6.82 -4.13
CA ASN A 199 18.40 8.27 -4.20
C ASN A 199 17.18 8.90 -4.91
N GLY A 200 16.14 9.21 -4.15
CA GLY A 200 14.91 9.79 -4.67
C GLY A 200 13.76 9.63 -3.70
N ASN A 201 12.56 9.98 -4.15
CA ASN A 201 11.34 9.89 -3.36
C ASN A 201 10.43 8.76 -3.85
N ALA A 202 9.58 8.25 -2.96
CA ALA A 202 8.47 7.37 -3.30
C ALA A 202 7.14 8.09 -3.08
N VAL A 203 6.30 8.20 -4.12
CA VAL A 203 4.92 8.67 -4.01
C VAL A 203 4.01 7.54 -4.43
N VAL A 204 3.38 6.91 -3.45
CA VAL A 204 2.58 5.69 -3.62
C VAL A 204 1.19 5.87 -3.04
N GLY A 205 0.30 4.95 -3.38
CA GLY A 205 -1.06 4.90 -2.84
C GLY A 205 -1.11 4.05 -1.59
N ASN A 206 -1.85 2.95 -1.71
CA ASN A 206 -2.15 2.05 -0.60
C ASN A 206 -1.11 0.95 -0.47
N ILE A 207 -0.68 0.65 0.76
CA ILE A 207 0.35 -0.33 1.05
C ILE A 207 -0.21 -1.32 2.08
N TYR A 208 -0.15 -2.60 1.73
CA TYR A 208 -0.71 -3.67 2.57
C TYR A 208 0.31 -4.75 2.85
N GLY A 209 0.49 -5.07 4.12
CA GLY A 209 1.09 -6.33 4.53
C GLY A 209 0.07 -7.47 4.59
N ARG A 210 0.55 -8.69 4.79
CA ARG A 210 -0.29 -9.81 5.26
C ARG A 210 0.38 -10.61 6.37
N LYS A 211 -0.43 -11.20 7.24
CA LYS A 211 -0.03 -12.25 8.19
C LYS A 211 -0.94 -13.45 7.96
N PHE A 212 -0.37 -14.65 8.00
CA PHE A 212 -1.13 -15.89 7.93
C PHE A 212 -0.80 -16.75 9.14
N ARG A 213 -1.82 -17.40 9.70
CA ARG A 213 -1.63 -18.47 10.67
C ARG A 213 -1.33 -19.76 9.91
N VAL A 214 -0.17 -20.34 10.13
CA VAL A 214 0.26 -21.62 9.57
C VAL A 214 0.25 -22.64 10.68
N GLU A 215 -0.48 -23.74 10.50
CA GLU A 215 -0.49 -24.83 11.48
C GLU A 215 0.86 -25.51 11.57
N ASP A 216 1.14 -26.09 12.74
CA ASP A 216 2.37 -26.82 12.97
C ASP A 216 2.53 -28.00 12.00
N LYS A 217 3.72 -28.13 11.39
CA LYS A 217 4.00 -29.18 10.39
C LYS A 217 3.90 -30.59 10.96
N GLU A 218 3.99 -30.76 12.27
CA GLU A 218 3.85 -32.04 12.98
C GLU A 218 2.40 -32.32 13.39
N GLY A 219 1.44 -31.46 13.02
CA GLY A 219 0.01 -31.64 13.27
C GLY A 219 -0.40 -31.45 14.74
N ARG A 220 0.45 -30.81 15.55
CA ARG A 220 0.16 -30.58 16.97
C ARG A 220 -0.98 -29.58 17.14
N VAL A 221 -2.07 -30.04 17.72
CA VAL A 221 -3.28 -29.24 17.96
C VAL A 221 -2.94 -28.04 18.84
N GLY A 222 -3.33 -26.84 18.39
CA GLY A 222 -3.12 -25.59 19.12
C GLY A 222 -1.76 -24.94 18.93
N VAL A 223 -0.81 -25.59 18.25
CA VAL A 223 0.47 -24.99 17.86
C VAL A 223 0.34 -24.40 16.46
N PHE A 224 0.67 -23.11 16.33
CA PHE A 224 0.68 -22.41 15.06
C PHE A 224 1.84 -21.44 14.99
N GLN A 225 2.31 -21.18 13.78
CA GLN A 225 3.29 -20.14 13.49
C GLN A 225 2.60 -19.02 12.71
N ILE A 226 2.91 -17.78 13.05
CA ILE A 226 2.47 -16.63 12.25
C ILE A 226 3.53 -16.39 11.18
N GLN A 227 3.13 -16.54 9.92
CA GLN A 227 3.97 -16.20 8.78
C GLN A 227 3.64 -14.78 8.30
N GLU A 228 4.62 -13.88 8.39
CA GLU A 228 4.47 -12.49 7.97
C GLU A 228 4.99 -12.27 6.55
N HIS A 229 4.17 -11.61 5.75
CA HIS A 229 4.49 -11.13 4.41
C HIS A 229 4.60 -9.61 4.46
N ARG A 230 5.73 -9.14 5.02
CA ARG A 230 5.94 -7.73 5.29
C ARG A 230 6.29 -6.96 4.02
N THR A 231 5.38 -6.08 3.59
CA THR A 231 5.60 -5.19 2.44
C THR A 231 6.53 -4.06 2.87
N THR A 232 7.56 -3.77 2.10
CA THR A 232 8.62 -2.82 2.48
C THR A 232 8.80 -1.74 1.43
N ILE A 233 8.82 -0.48 1.84
CA ILE A 233 9.24 0.64 0.99
C ILE A 233 10.36 1.40 1.71
N SER A 234 11.47 1.61 1.03
CA SER A 234 12.64 2.30 1.55
C SER A 234 13.05 3.44 0.62
N ALA A 235 13.20 4.63 1.18
CA ALA A 235 13.76 5.82 0.53
C ALA A 235 14.67 6.54 1.54
N PRO A 236 15.83 5.97 1.91
CA PRO A 236 16.57 6.31 3.13
C PRO A 236 17.00 7.78 3.23
N GLU A 237 17.31 8.40 2.09
CA GLU A 237 17.69 9.82 1.98
C GLU A 237 16.55 10.71 1.47
N GLY A 238 15.38 10.12 1.21
CA GLY A 238 14.27 10.77 0.54
C GLY A 238 12.97 10.76 1.34
N LYS A 239 11.89 11.05 0.63
CA LYS A 239 10.54 11.09 1.18
C LYS A 239 9.71 9.90 0.71
N ILE A 240 8.90 9.33 1.60
CA ILE A 240 7.79 8.44 1.24
C ILE A 240 6.48 9.19 1.49
N VAL A 241 5.64 9.26 0.46
CA VAL A 241 4.24 9.71 0.57
C VAL A 241 3.34 8.52 0.29
N ALA A 242 2.46 8.18 1.24
CA ALA A 242 1.53 7.07 1.12
C ALA A 242 0.14 7.46 1.63
N GLU A 243 -0.89 6.80 1.11
CA GLU A 243 -2.25 6.99 1.59
C GLU A 243 -2.49 6.14 2.85
N ASN A 244 -2.76 4.85 2.67
CA ASN A 244 -3.00 3.92 3.77
C ASN A 244 -1.83 2.93 3.89
N VAL A 245 -1.32 2.75 5.12
CA VAL A 245 -0.24 1.83 5.47
C VAL A 245 -0.81 0.82 6.46
N VAL A 246 -1.13 -0.39 6.00
CA VAL A 246 -2.00 -1.32 6.75
C VAL A 246 -1.38 -2.70 6.88
N ASN A 247 -1.55 -3.36 8.03
CA ASN A 247 -0.99 -4.69 8.33
C ASN A 247 0.56 -4.66 8.42
N THR A 248 1.21 -5.79 8.14
CA THR A 248 2.68 -5.92 8.11
C THR A 248 3.34 -5.05 7.05
N VAL A 249 3.52 -3.77 7.33
CA VAL A 249 4.22 -2.85 6.45
C VAL A 249 5.43 -2.26 7.16
N SER A 250 6.51 -2.05 6.41
CA SER A 250 7.65 -1.27 6.87
C SER A 250 7.98 -0.15 5.90
N LEU A 251 7.95 1.08 6.42
CA LEU A 251 8.41 2.26 5.70
C LEU A 251 9.68 2.79 6.34
N VAL A 252 10.72 3.03 5.55
CA VAL A 252 11.97 3.63 6.00
C VAL A 252 12.32 4.80 5.11
N ALA A 253 12.40 6.00 5.67
CA ALA A 253 12.77 7.18 4.90
C ALA A 253 13.50 8.23 5.73
N ASP A 254 13.84 9.35 5.11
CA ASP A 254 14.19 10.56 5.85
C ASP A 254 12.93 11.31 6.31
N SER A 255 11.93 11.41 5.42
CA SER A 255 10.62 12.01 5.69
C SER A 255 9.49 11.06 5.26
N ILE A 256 8.49 10.87 6.12
CA ILE A 256 7.29 10.07 5.82
C ILE A 256 6.05 10.95 5.95
N ILE A 257 5.23 10.96 4.90
CA ILE A 257 3.92 11.60 4.88
C ILE A 257 2.88 10.51 4.63
N VAL A 258 1.94 10.38 5.57
CA VAL A 258 0.92 9.32 5.53
C VAL A 258 -0.46 9.90 5.84
N LEU A 259 -1.50 9.35 5.20
CA LEU A 259 -2.86 9.61 5.65
C LEU A 259 -3.15 8.74 6.88
N ASN A 260 -3.12 7.42 6.73
CA ASN A 260 -3.46 6.48 7.80
C ASN A 260 -2.40 5.40 7.96
N VAL A 261 -2.21 4.97 9.21
CA VAL A 261 -1.35 3.84 9.56
C VAL A 261 -2.14 2.91 10.45
N GLU A 262 -2.34 1.67 10.04
CA GLU A 262 -3.23 0.73 10.72
C GLU A 262 -2.55 -0.64 10.88
N GLU A 263 -2.77 -1.30 12.02
CA GLU A 263 -2.47 -2.72 12.27
C GLU A 263 -1.01 -3.14 12.02
N ASP A 264 -0.12 -3.21 13.02
CA ASP A 264 1.24 -3.79 12.89
C ASP A 264 2.20 -3.10 11.87
N ALA A 265 1.85 -1.90 11.43
CA ALA A 265 2.71 -1.12 10.56
C ALA A 265 3.88 -0.50 11.35
N VAL A 266 5.07 -0.52 10.74
CA VAL A 266 6.28 0.09 11.29
C VAL A 266 6.75 1.20 10.36
N ILE A 267 6.81 2.42 10.84
CA ILE A 267 7.35 3.56 10.08
C ILE A 267 8.60 4.10 10.77
N SER A 268 9.64 4.39 10.00
CA SER A 268 10.91 4.90 10.52
C SER A 268 11.41 6.09 9.70
N ALA A 269 11.49 7.26 10.33
CA ALA A 269 11.98 8.47 9.68
C ALA A 269 12.44 9.54 10.69
N ARG A 270 13.07 10.58 10.16
CA ARG A 270 13.42 11.79 10.91
C ARG A 270 12.22 12.73 10.98
N GLU A 271 11.48 12.91 9.89
CA GLU A 271 10.24 13.67 9.87
C GLU A 271 9.05 12.76 9.58
N ILE A 272 7.99 12.85 10.39
CA ILE A 272 6.78 12.03 10.21
C ILE A 272 5.54 12.92 10.30
N LEU A 273 4.76 12.97 9.22
CA LEU A 273 3.58 13.80 9.08
C LEU A 273 2.35 12.92 8.86
N PHE A 274 1.42 12.96 9.81
CA PHE A 274 0.12 12.28 9.74
C PHE A 274 -0.98 13.26 9.36
N TYR A 275 -1.64 13.00 8.22
CA TYR A 275 -2.74 13.84 7.72
C TYR A 275 -4.13 13.23 7.92
N GLY A 276 -4.24 11.93 8.18
CA GLY A 276 -5.51 11.27 8.46
C GLY A 276 -5.78 11.11 9.95
N SER A 277 -6.94 10.53 10.24
CA SER A 277 -7.46 10.38 11.60
C SER A 277 -7.09 9.05 12.26
N LYS A 278 -6.39 8.16 11.54
CA LYS A 278 -6.15 6.79 11.99
C LYS A 278 -4.67 6.47 12.19
N LEU A 279 -4.37 6.04 13.40
CA LEU A 279 -3.13 5.37 13.80
C LEU A 279 -3.54 4.22 14.72
N THR A 280 -3.78 3.03 14.20
CA THR A 280 -4.43 1.96 14.98
C THR A 280 -3.43 1.08 15.75
N TYR A 281 -3.90 -0.04 16.26
CA TYR A 281 -3.20 -0.89 17.21
C TYR A 281 -1.94 -1.53 16.63
N ASP A 282 -1.01 -1.88 17.53
CA ASP A 282 0.28 -2.52 17.24
C ASP A 282 1.21 -1.78 16.26
N CYS A 283 0.91 -0.51 15.97
CA CYS A 283 1.76 0.32 15.11
C CYS A 283 2.98 0.85 15.88
N VAL A 284 4.13 0.91 15.20
CA VAL A 284 5.39 1.42 15.76
C VAL A 284 5.93 2.57 14.91
N ILE A 285 6.14 3.71 15.56
CA ILE A 285 6.80 4.89 15.00
C ILE A 285 8.24 4.91 15.52
N LYS A 286 9.22 4.67 14.65
CA LYS A 286 10.65 4.76 14.96
C LYS A 286 11.20 6.13 14.58
N LEU A 287 11.35 7.02 15.56
CA LEU A 287 11.79 8.40 15.34
C LEU A 287 13.32 8.50 15.44
N LYS A 288 13.94 8.95 14.34
CA LYS A 288 15.39 9.23 14.30
C LYS A 288 15.75 10.46 15.13
N GLN A 289 16.99 10.53 15.59
CA GLN A 289 17.53 11.65 16.37
C GLN A 289 17.33 12.98 15.64
N ASN A 290 17.06 14.05 16.39
CA ASN A 290 16.68 15.39 15.88
C ASN A 290 15.40 15.39 15.03
N GLY A 291 14.61 14.31 15.08
CA GLY A 291 13.38 14.16 14.33
C GLY A 291 12.17 14.87 14.94
N SER A 292 11.07 14.86 14.20
CA SER A 292 9.78 15.34 14.68
C SER A 292 8.59 14.56 14.11
N ILE A 293 7.49 14.60 14.86
CA ILE A 293 6.20 14.01 14.49
C ILE A 293 5.14 15.11 14.54
N ARG A 294 4.26 15.14 13.54
CA ARG A 294 3.11 16.05 13.49
C ARG A 294 1.84 15.29 13.14
N PHE A 295 0.77 15.57 13.88
CA PHE A 295 -0.57 15.06 13.60
C PHE A 295 -1.46 16.24 13.21
N PHE A 296 -1.91 16.28 11.96
CA PHE A 296 -2.70 17.40 11.43
C PHE A 296 -4.21 17.27 11.66
N GLU A 297 -4.69 16.11 12.10
CA GLU A 297 -6.09 15.90 12.47
C GLU A 297 -6.56 16.93 13.52
N THR A 298 -7.73 17.52 13.29
CA THR A 298 -8.29 18.61 14.09
C THR A 298 -9.57 18.23 14.84
N PHE A 299 -10.26 17.16 14.44
CA PHE A 299 -11.60 16.83 14.92
C PHE A 299 -11.61 15.75 16.00
N SER A 300 -10.87 14.65 15.82
CA SER A 300 -10.92 13.53 16.75
C SER A 300 -9.63 12.74 16.82
N ILE A 301 -9.02 12.70 18.00
CA ILE A 301 -7.91 11.80 18.32
C ILE A 301 -8.38 10.37 18.67
N GLN A 302 -9.67 10.04 18.51
CA GLN A 302 -10.20 8.71 18.85
C GLN A 302 -9.64 7.61 17.93
N GLY A 303 -9.41 7.93 16.65
CA GLY A 303 -8.79 6.99 15.70
C GLY A 303 -7.29 6.77 15.92
N LEU A 304 -6.67 7.49 16.87
CA LEU A 304 -5.30 7.28 17.29
C LEU A 304 -5.27 6.32 18.49
N SER A 305 -4.82 5.11 18.29
CA SER A 305 -4.79 4.07 19.31
C SER A 305 -3.80 4.39 20.41
N GLY A 306 -4.18 4.08 21.65
CA GLY A 306 -3.33 4.34 22.82
C GLY A 306 -2.13 3.40 22.95
N ASP A 307 -2.21 2.22 22.33
CA ASP A 307 -1.18 1.18 22.35
C ASP A 307 -0.09 1.37 21.29
N ALA A 308 -0.29 2.26 20.31
CA ALA A 308 0.74 2.63 19.35
C ALA A 308 2.00 3.12 20.09
N ILE A 309 3.16 2.66 19.63
CA ILE A 309 4.44 2.90 20.30
C ILE A 309 5.26 3.89 19.47
N ILE A 310 5.80 4.90 20.13
CA ILE A 310 6.88 5.71 19.59
C ILE A 310 8.18 5.22 20.21
N GLU A 311 9.08 4.72 19.36
CA GLU A 311 10.42 4.27 19.72
C GLU A 311 11.43 5.32 19.21
N LEU A 312 12.15 5.92 20.14
CA LEU A 312 13.24 6.83 19.83
C LEU A 312 14.50 6.02 19.44
N GLU A 313 15.38 6.61 18.63
CA GLU A 313 16.65 6.01 18.22
C GLU A 313 17.54 5.53 19.39
N ASN A 314 17.46 6.19 20.56
CA ASN A 314 18.14 5.74 21.78
C ASN A 314 17.49 4.52 22.47
N GLY A 315 16.44 3.94 21.89
CA GLY A 315 15.70 2.78 22.40
C GLY A 315 14.58 3.11 23.38
N LYS A 316 14.37 4.39 23.73
CA LYS A 316 13.27 4.79 24.61
C LYS A 316 11.93 4.57 23.93
N LYS A 317 11.01 3.88 24.60
CA LYS A 317 9.65 3.60 24.12
C LYS A 317 8.62 4.42 24.89
N ILE A 318 7.71 5.05 24.16
CA ILE A 318 6.66 5.93 24.67
C ILE A 318 5.33 5.45 24.07
N ARG A 319 4.31 5.28 24.91
CA ARG A 319 2.97 4.96 24.39
C ARG A 319 2.31 6.24 23.89
N LEU A 320 1.64 6.16 22.75
CA LEU A 320 0.91 7.31 22.21
C LEU A 320 -0.16 7.80 23.20
N PHE A 321 -0.74 6.90 24.00
CA PHE A 321 -1.66 7.25 25.08
C PHE A 321 -1.11 8.35 26.01
N ASP A 322 0.18 8.30 26.35
CA ASP A 322 0.81 9.26 27.27
C ASP A 322 0.93 10.67 26.66
N LEU A 323 0.85 10.78 25.33
CA LEU A 323 0.94 12.03 24.58
C LEU A 323 -0.43 12.63 24.29
N LYS A 324 -1.45 11.79 24.09
CA LYS A 324 -2.80 12.22 23.71
C LYS A 324 -3.43 13.20 24.70
N THR A 325 -3.14 13.05 25.99
CA THR A 325 -3.70 13.89 27.05
C THR A 325 -2.73 14.96 27.57
N LYS A 326 -1.47 14.92 27.12
CA LYS A 326 -0.43 15.87 27.55
C LYS A 326 -0.69 17.23 26.92
N LYS A 327 -0.89 18.26 27.75
CA LYS A 327 -1.11 19.62 27.27
C LYS A 327 0.21 20.26 26.84
N ILE A 328 0.17 21.05 25.78
CA ILE A 328 1.34 21.81 25.29
C ILE A 328 1.87 22.75 26.37
N LYS A 329 0.97 23.36 27.16
CA LYS A 329 1.35 24.30 28.24
C LYS A 329 2.09 23.63 29.41
N ASP A 330 1.95 22.31 29.57
CA ASP A 330 2.59 21.54 30.64
C ASP A 330 4.03 21.12 30.29
N LEU A 331 4.47 21.32 29.05
CA LEU A 331 5.85 21.06 28.63
C LEU A 331 6.82 22.08 29.26
N ALA A 332 8.12 21.84 29.23
CA ALA A 332 9.09 22.84 29.70
C ALA A 332 9.14 24.06 28.73
N ASP A 333 9.36 25.26 29.26
CA ASP A 333 9.41 26.50 28.47
C ASP A 333 10.54 26.50 27.43
N GLU A 334 11.61 25.73 27.67
CA GLU A 334 12.71 25.54 26.71
C GLU A 334 12.26 24.88 25.41
N PHE A 335 11.25 24.01 25.48
CA PHE A 335 10.69 23.33 24.30
C PHE A 335 9.55 24.12 23.66
N VAL A 336 8.84 24.93 24.45
CA VAL A 336 7.72 25.75 23.97
C VAL A 336 7.86 27.16 24.56
N PRO A 337 8.64 28.05 23.92
CA PRO A 337 8.89 29.39 24.46
C PRO A 337 7.65 30.30 24.39
N HIS A 338 6.76 30.09 23.42
CA HIS A 338 5.57 30.90 23.17
C HIS A 338 4.26 30.15 23.48
N LYS A 339 4.11 29.68 24.73
CA LYS A 339 2.93 28.91 25.18
C LYS A 339 1.62 29.70 25.10
N GLU A 340 1.70 31.02 25.13
CA GLU A 340 0.59 31.95 24.97
C GLU A 340 -0.16 31.76 23.65
N ASN A 341 0.51 31.29 22.61
CA ASN A 341 -0.08 31.05 21.29
C ASN A 341 -0.98 29.81 21.24
N TYR A 342 -0.97 28.97 22.28
CA TYR A 342 -1.75 27.76 22.34
C TYR A 342 -2.97 27.93 23.26
N ASN A 343 -4.10 27.33 22.86
CA ASN A 343 -5.27 27.22 23.72
C ASN A 343 -4.93 26.44 25.00
N LYS A 344 -5.65 26.72 26.11
CA LYS A 344 -5.41 26.07 27.40
C LYS A 344 -5.56 24.54 27.34
N ASP A 345 -6.41 24.06 26.43
CA ASP A 345 -6.71 22.64 26.27
C ASP A 345 -6.04 22.02 25.04
N ALA A 346 -5.11 22.74 24.39
CA ALA A 346 -4.34 22.20 23.29
C ALA A 346 -3.39 21.09 23.77
N THR A 347 -3.49 19.92 23.15
CA THR A 347 -2.69 18.71 23.42
C THR A 347 -1.52 18.60 22.46
N MET A 348 -0.51 17.79 22.83
CA MET A 348 0.64 17.51 21.95
C MET A 348 0.23 16.81 20.65
N VAL A 349 -0.81 15.97 20.71
CA VAL A 349 -1.35 15.25 19.56
C VAL A 349 -2.52 16.04 18.97
N GLY A 350 -2.48 16.27 17.65
CA GLY A 350 -3.47 17.01 16.87
C GLY A 350 -3.06 18.46 16.56
N ASN A 351 -3.84 19.13 15.71
CA ASN A 351 -3.64 20.55 15.33
C ASN A 351 -2.25 20.90 14.78
N GLY A 352 -1.51 19.92 14.25
CA GLY A 352 -0.22 20.12 13.62
C GLY A 352 0.90 20.56 14.57
N PHE A 353 0.76 20.37 15.89
CA PHE A 353 1.83 20.65 16.85
C PHE A 353 3.07 19.81 16.51
N THR A 354 4.25 20.44 16.64
CA THR A 354 5.53 19.77 16.33
C THR A 354 6.06 19.10 17.58
N ILE A 355 5.92 17.78 17.64
CA ILE A 355 6.48 16.95 18.70
C ILE A 355 7.91 16.58 18.30
N THR A 356 8.91 17.16 18.96
CA THR A 356 10.32 16.86 18.65
C THR A 356 10.83 15.65 19.41
N TYR A 357 11.90 15.04 18.89
CA TYR A 357 12.64 13.98 19.56
C TYR A 357 13.03 14.36 21.00
N ASP A 358 13.58 15.56 21.20
CA ASP A 358 14.02 16.02 22.52
C ASP A 358 12.86 16.19 23.51
N MET A 359 11.69 16.67 23.05
CA MET A 359 10.49 16.72 23.89
C MET A 359 10.11 15.33 24.40
N LEU A 360 10.12 14.34 23.51
CA LEU A 360 9.78 12.94 23.82
C LEU A 360 10.81 12.32 24.78
N ASP A 361 12.10 12.58 24.54
CA ASP A 361 13.18 12.08 25.39
C ASP A 361 13.13 12.67 26.80
N ASN A 362 12.53 13.87 26.96
CA ASN A 362 12.46 14.61 28.21
C ASN A 362 11.06 14.70 28.86
N LEU A 363 10.07 13.91 28.42
CA LEU A 363 8.68 13.96 28.92
C LEU A 363 8.49 13.89 30.44
N SER A 364 9.43 13.24 31.16
CA SER A 364 9.39 13.06 32.61
C SER A 364 10.00 14.23 33.41
N LYS A 365 10.71 15.17 32.75
CA LYS A 365 11.29 16.34 33.43
C LYS A 365 10.17 17.28 33.87
N LYS A 366 10.15 17.63 35.15
CA LYS A 366 9.21 18.64 35.69
C LYS A 366 9.58 20.03 35.12
N PRO A 367 8.60 20.92 34.87
CA PRO A 367 8.89 22.26 34.40
C PRO A 367 9.76 22.99 35.44
N THR A 368 10.95 23.43 35.04
CA THR A 368 11.74 24.37 35.81
C THR A 368 11.06 25.73 35.70
N LYS A 369 10.25 26.10 36.72
CA LYS A 369 9.72 27.47 36.80
C LYS A 369 10.90 28.43 36.81
N LYS A 370 11.00 29.31 35.79
CA LYS A 370 11.83 30.51 35.91
C LYS A 370 11.35 31.27 37.15
N SER A 371 12.20 31.34 38.15
CA SER A 371 12.03 32.20 39.31
C SER A 371 11.96 33.64 38.82
N THR A 372 10.76 34.19 38.67
CA THR A 372 10.56 35.63 38.61
C THR A 372 10.66 36.16 40.04
N SER A 373 11.88 36.37 40.51
CA SER A 373 12.14 37.09 41.75
C SER A 373 11.76 38.56 41.56
N ASN A 374 10.50 38.91 41.82
CA ASN A 374 10.09 40.30 42.04
C ASN A 374 8.90 40.35 43.00
N TRP A 375 9.09 39.84 44.21
CA TRP A 375 8.21 40.15 45.33
C TRP A 375 8.73 41.42 46.02
N LYS A 376 8.38 42.60 45.48
CA LYS A 376 8.51 43.85 46.25
C LYS A 376 7.38 43.88 47.27
N SER A 377 7.71 43.56 48.52
CA SER A 377 6.84 43.75 49.68
C SER A 377 6.48 45.25 49.81
N LYS A 378 5.23 45.61 49.53
CA LYS A 378 4.64 46.88 50.01
C LYS A 378 3.93 46.62 51.33
N PHE A 379 4.69 46.55 52.42
CA PHE A 379 4.17 46.88 53.75
C PHE A 379 4.69 48.27 54.11
N LYS A 380 3.87 49.30 53.86
CA LYS A 380 4.07 50.63 54.42
C LYS A 380 3.27 50.67 55.72
N PHE A 381 3.97 50.52 56.85
CA PHE A 381 3.44 50.89 58.15
C PHE A 381 3.31 52.41 58.22
N SER A 382 2.09 52.89 58.43
CA SER A 382 1.84 54.26 58.87
C SER A 382 2.18 54.34 60.35
N LYS A 383 3.15 55.18 60.72
CA LYS A 383 3.34 55.65 62.09
C LYS A 383 3.13 57.16 62.10
N ASN A 384 2.15 57.55 62.90
CA ASN A 384 1.80 58.85 63.49
C ASN A 384 1.98 60.12 62.65
#